data_AF-A0A6B2LTM6-F1
#
_entry.id   AF-A0A6B2LTM6-F1
#
_cell.length_a   1.000
_cell.length_b   1.000
_cell.length_c   1.000
_cell.angle_alpha   90.00
_cell.angle_beta   90.00
_cell.angle_gamma   90.00
#
_symmetry.space_group_name_H-M   'P 1'
#
loop_
_entity.id
_entity.type
_entity.pdbx_description
1 polymer ?
#
loop_
_entity_poly.entity_id
_entity_poly.type
_entity_poly.pdbx_seq_one_letter_code
_entity_poly.pdbx_strand_id
1 'polypeptide(L)'
;MATSAGFHITEGPALATAVTNPASALSNGVVVAGVKYMPVKAVVGSIIAKKGTSGVVCGKGGTAIVVAVFDEKLSLAKATDAVDKLAHKIEFGY
;
A
#
# COMPACT_ATOMS: atom_id res chain seq x y z
N MET A 1 -7.99 12.91 3.69
CA MET A 1 -7.23 11.77 4.26
C MET A 1 -8.11 11.06 5.26
N ALA A 2 -8.34 9.77 5.10
CA ALA A 2 -9.13 8.95 6.02
C ALA A 2 -8.29 7.75 6.45
N THR A 3 -8.25 7.48 7.74
CA THR A 3 -7.49 6.37 8.33
C THR A 3 -8.42 5.63 9.29
N SER A 4 -8.32 4.30 9.32
CA SER A 4 -9.04 3.50 10.31
C SER A 4 -8.66 3.92 11.73
N ALA A 5 -9.58 3.80 12.69
CA ALA A 5 -9.35 4.19 14.08
C ALA A 5 -8.09 3.47 14.63
N GLY A 6 -7.07 4.24 15.01
CA GLY A 6 -5.78 3.74 15.50
C GLY A 6 -4.69 3.54 14.44
N PHE A 7 -4.97 3.82 13.16
CA PHE A 7 -4.02 3.62 12.05
C PHE A 7 -3.38 4.94 11.61
N HIS A 8 -2.45 5.48 12.39
CA HIS A 8 -1.72 6.68 12.02
C HIS A 8 -0.54 6.36 11.08
N ILE A 9 -0.61 6.89 9.86
CA ILE A 9 0.48 6.82 8.89
C ILE A 9 1.21 8.17 8.91
N THR A 10 2.30 8.26 9.67
CA THR A 10 3.22 9.41 9.62
C THR A 10 4.09 9.39 8.35
N GLU A 11 4.24 8.20 7.76
CA GLU A 11 5.09 7.89 6.59
C GLU A 11 4.43 8.23 5.24
N GLY A 12 3.31 8.97 5.24
CA GLY A 12 2.53 9.30 4.04
C GLY A 12 3.35 9.78 2.83
N PRO A 13 4.28 10.76 2.98
CA PRO A 13 5.11 11.21 1.86
C PRO A 13 6.11 10.16 1.38
N ALA A 14 6.71 9.38 2.29
CA ALA A 14 7.60 8.29 1.92
C ALA A 14 6.87 7.20 1.13
N LEU A 15 5.62 6.92 1.47
CA LEU A 15 4.77 5.98 0.75
C LEU A 15 4.39 6.48 -0.65
N ALA A 16 4.13 7.78 -0.79
CA ALA A 16 3.89 8.41 -2.08
C ALA A 16 5.11 8.36 -3.00
N THR A 17 6.30 8.59 -2.44
CA THR A 17 7.56 8.38 -3.17
C THR A 17 7.75 6.92 -3.52
N ALA A 18 7.48 5.98 -2.60
CA ALA A 18 7.62 4.56 -2.85
C ALA A 18 6.73 4.11 -4.01
N VAL A 19 5.44 4.49 -4.02
CA VAL A 19 4.48 4.10 -5.07
C VAL A 19 4.82 4.67 -6.45
N THR A 20 5.53 5.80 -6.48
CA THR A 20 6.02 6.43 -7.73
C THR A 20 7.40 5.90 -8.14
N ASN A 21 8.20 5.45 -7.18
CA ASN A 21 9.54 4.92 -7.38
C ASN A 21 9.69 3.51 -6.76
N PRO A 22 9.29 2.46 -7.51
CA PRO A 22 9.33 1.09 -7.01
C PRO A 22 10.75 0.60 -6.70
N ALA A 23 11.78 1.14 -7.34
CA ALA A 23 13.17 0.78 -7.06
C ALA A 23 13.62 1.22 -5.66
N SER A 24 13.23 2.42 -5.25
CA SER A 24 13.47 2.92 -3.88
C SER A 24 12.68 2.12 -2.85
N ALA A 25 11.44 1.75 -3.18
CA ALA A 25 10.63 0.89 -2.31
C ALA A 25 11.32 -0.47 -2.09
N LEU A 26 11.78 -1.12 -3.17
CA LEU A 26 12.49 -2.41 -3.14
C LEU A 26 13.78 -2.36 -2.30
N SER A 27 14.56 -1.29 -2.40
CA SER A 27 15.82 -1.15 -1.64
C SER A 27 15.62 -0.76 -0.18
N ASN A 28 14.72 0.19 0.13
CA ASN A 28 14.54 0.70 1.50
C ASN A 28 13.51 -0.07 2.32
N GLY A 29 12.59 -0.79 1.68
CA GLY A 29 11.41 -1.37 2.31
C GLY A 29 10.26 -0.37 2.40
N VAL A 30 9.06 -0.88 2.69
CA VAL A 30 7.84 -0.07 2.80
C VAL A 30 7.43 -0.02 4.25
N VAL A 31 7.40 1.18 4.85
CA VAL A 31 6.97 1.34 6.24
C VAL A 31 5.54 1.86 6.28
N VAL A 32 4.67 1.13 6.97
CA VAL A 32 3.26 1.50 7.14
C VAL A 32 2.93 1.40 8.62
N ALA A 33 2.40 2.49 9.21
CA ALA A 33 2.06 2.58 10.63
C ALA A 33 3.22 2.16 11.57
N GLY A 34 4.46 2.56 11.25
CA GLY A 34 5.65 2.22 12.04
C GLY A 34 6.16 0.79 11.85
N VAL A 35 5.52 -0.01 10.99
CA VAL A 35 5.91 -1.38 10.70
C VAL A 35 6.60 -1.45 9.33
N LYS A 36 7.84 -1.92 9.31
CA LYS A 36 8.61 -2.15 8.07
C LYS A 36 8.20 -3.47 7.41
N TYR A 37 7.68 -3.39 6.19
CA TYR A 37 7.33 -4.50 5.31
C TYR A 37 8.35 -4.65 4.18
N MET A 38 8.65 -5.89 3.83
CA MET A 38 9.55 -6.21 2.73
C MET A 38 8.75 -6.28 1.41
N PRO A 39 9.05 -5.41 0.43
CA PRO A 39 8.40 -5.43 -0.86
C PRO A 39 8.71 -6.74 -1.59
N VAL A 40 7.66 -7.39 -2.06
CA VAL A 40 7.71 -8.61 -2.87
C VAL A 40 7.60 -8.25 -4.33
N LYS A 41 6.77 -7.25 -4.61
CA LYS A 41 6.49 -6.79 -5.96
C LYS A 41 6.25 -5.28 -5.87
N ALA A 42 7.06 -4.51 -6.57
CA ALA A 42 6.88 -3.07 -6.67
C ALA A 42 6.80 -2.71 -8.15
N VAL A 43 5.68 -2.12 -8.54
CA VAL A 43 5.42 -1.59 -9.87
C VAL A 43 4.96 -0.14 -9.69
N VAL A 44 5.18 0.70 -10.70
CA VAL A 44 4.67 2.08 -10.67
C VAL A 44 3.16 2.06 -10.46
N GLY A 45 2.70 2.69 -9.39
CA GLY A 45 1.28 2.73 -9.01
C GLY A 45 0.78 1.56 -8.17
N SER A 46 1.51 0.44 -8.05
CA SER A 46 1.08 -0.69 -7.23
C SER A 46 2.25 -1.39 -6.54
N ILE A 47 2.22 -1.47 -5.21
CA ILE A 47 3.26 -2.12 -4.41
C ILE A 47 2.65 -3.14 -3.48
N ILE A 48 3.28 -4.29 -3.41
CA ILE A 48 2.91 -5.39 -2.55
C ILE A 48 4.12 -5.70 -1.68
N ALA A 49 3.94 -5.62 -0.37
CA ALA A 49 4.96 -5.93 0.62
C ALA A 49 4.42 -6.92 1.65
N LYS A 50 5.31 -7.71 2.24
CA LYS A 50 4.98 -8.71 3.27
C LYS A 50 5.95 -8.63 4.44
N LYS A 51 5.46 -8.98 5.62
CA LYS A 51 6.25 -9.05 6.86
C LYS A 51 5.84 -10.30 7.62
N GLY A 52 6.62 -11.37 7.44
CA GLY A 52 6.28 -12.68 8.00
C GLY A 52 4.93 -13.13 7.46
N THR A 53 3.95 -13.14 8.36
CA THR A 53 2.61 -13.65 8.13
C THR A 53 1.57 -12.57 7.79
N SER A 54 1.87 -11.30 8.07
CA SER A 54 1.05 -10.16 7.63
C SER A 54 1.63 -9.52 6.35
N GLY A 55 0.82 -8.78 5.61
CA GLY A 55 1.26 -8.06 4.42
C GLY A 55 0.52 -6.76 4.18
N VAL A 56 0.98 -6.01 3.18
CA VAL A 56 0.40 -4.73 2.79
C VAL A 56 0.39 -4.60 1.28
N VAL A 57 -0.72 -4.07 0.77
CA VAL A 57 -0.88 -3.67 -0.63
C VAL A 57 -1.10 -2.17 -0.69
N CYS A 58 -0.36 -1.49 -1.53
CA CYS A 58 -0.51 -0.07 -1.82
C CYS A 58 -0.89 0.09 -3.28
N GLY A 59 -1.97 0.80 -3.57
CA GLY A 59 -2.42 1.15 -4.91
C GLY A 59 -2.57 2.67 -5.04
N LYS A 60 -2.06 3.25 -6.12
CA LYS A 60 -2.25 4.66 -6.46
C LYS A 60 -3.52 4.80 -7.29
N GLY A 61 -4.43 5.67 -6.88
CA GLY A 61 -5.57 6.07 -7.70
C GLY A 61 -5.54 7.58 -7.88
N GLY A 62 -5.25 8.08 -9.09
CA GLY A 62 -5.29 9.51 -9.44
C GLY A 62 -4.72 10.48 -8.39
N THR A 63 -5.60 10.97 -7.50
CA THR A 63 -5.35 11.96 -6.44
C THR A 63 -5.03 11.38 -5.05
N ALA A 64 -5.16 10.07 -4.85
CA ALA A 64 -4.93 9.41 -3.56
C ALA A 64 -4.13 8.11 -3.68
N ILE A 65 -3.65 7.63 -2.52
CA ILE A 65 -2.97 6.34 -2.38
C ILE A 65 -3.78 5.51 -1.40
N VAL A 66 -4.20 4.34 -1.85
CA VAL A 66 -4.93 3.35 -1.08
C VAL A 66 -3.91 2.39 -0.47
N VAL A 67 -3.99 2.19 0.84
CA VAL A 67 -3.12 1.28 1.57
C VAL A 67 -3.99 0.28 2.31
N ALA A 68 -3.83 -1.01 2.01
CA ALA A 68 -4.52 -2.09 2.68
C ALA A 68 -3.52 -3.01 3.35
N VAL A 69 -3.55 -3.06 4.68
CA VAL A 69 -2.82 -4.06 5.47
C VAL A 69 -3.72 -5.27 5.65
N PHE A 70 -3.15 -6.44 5.47
CA PHE A 70 -3.82 -7.72 5.62
C PHE A 70 -2.98 -8.65 6.49
N ASP A 71 -3.64 -9.60 7.15
CA ASP A 71 -3.01 -10.59 8.00
C ASP A 71 -3.15 -12.00 7.40
N GLU A 72 -2.65 -13.04 8.07
CA GLU A 72 -2.70 -14.46 7.65
C GLU A 72 -4.09 -14.94 7.25
N LYS A 73 -5.11 -14.33 7.88
CA LYS A 73 -6.52 -14.66 7.66
C LYS A 73 -7.06 -14.13 6.32
N LEU A 74 -6.35 -13.21 5.66
CA LEU A 74 -6.81 -12.57 4.43
C LEU A 74 -5.79 -12.81 3.31
N SER A 75 -6.27 -13.38 2.20
CA SER A 75 -5.42 -13.64 1.03
C SER A 75 -5.00 -12.34 0.34
N LEU A 76 -3.73 -12.26 -0.04
CA LEU A 76 -3.13 -11.18 -0.82
C LEU A 76 -3.92 -10.86 -2.10
N ALA A 77 -4.50 -11.88 -2.74
CA ALA A 77 -5.34 -11.69 -3.93
C ALA A 77 -6.60 -10.87 -3.64
N LYS A 78 -7.24 -11.13 -2.49
CA LYS A 78 -8.43 -10.39 -2.05
C LYS A 78 -8.10 -8.96 -1.63
N ALA A 79 -6.98 -8.76 -0.93
CA ALA A 79 -6.50 -7.44 -0.58
C ALA A 79 -6.18 -6.60 -1.82
N THR A 80 -5.50 -7.20 -2.80
CA THR A 80 -5.13 -6.54 -4.05
C THR A 80 -6.38 -6.15 -4.86
N ASP A 81 -7.34 -7.06 -5.01
CA ASP A 81 -8.59 -6.78 -5.74
C ASP A 81 -9.41 -5.65 -5.08
N ALA A 82 -9.47 -5.61 -3.75
CA ALA A 82 -10.14 -4.53 -3.02
C ALA A 82 -9.43 -3.18 -3.20
N VAL A 83 -8.09 -3.16 -3.12
CA VAL A 83 -7.28 -1.95 -3.34
C VAL A 83 -7.41 -1.44 -4.76
N ASP A 84 -7.36 -2.34 -5.75
CA ASP A 84 -7.45 -1.99 -7.18
C ASP A 84 -8.81 -1.37 -7.50
N LYS A 85 -9.91 -1.99 -7.03
CA LYS A 85 -11.27 -1.44 -7.18
C LYS A 85 -11.43 -0.09 -6.52
N LEU A 86 -10.84 0.12 -5.35
CA LEU A 86 -10.87 1.41 -4.65
C LEU A 86 -10.04 2.46 -5.38
N ALA A 87 -8.81 2.12 -5.78
CA ALA A 87 -7.91 3.01 -6.51
C ALA A 87 -8.52 3.43 -7.84
N HIS A 88 -9.11 2.49 -8.58
CA HIS A 88 -9.79 2.77 -9.84
C HIS A 88 -10.98 3.72 -9.66
N LYS A 89 -11.77 3.55 -8.59
CA LYS A 89 -12.86 4.47 -8.26
C LYS A 89 -12.39 5.89 -7.96
N ILE A 90 -11.26 6.03 -7.27
CA ILE A 90 -10.68 7.35 -6.96
C ILE A 90 -10.11 7.99 -8.23
N GLU A 91 -9.49 7.18 -9.10
CA GLU A 91 -8.95 7.65 -10.37
C GLU A 91 -10.02 8.14 -11.34
N PHE A 92 -11.19 7.49 -11.36
CA PHE A 92 -12.32 7.85 -12.24
C PHE A 92 -13.20 9.01 -11.74
N GLY A 93 -12.76 9.74 -10.71
CA GLY A 93 -13.40 11.00 -10.31
C GLY A 93 -14.34 10.87 -9.12
N TYR A 94 -13.79 10.36 -8.01
CA TYR A 94 -14.23 10.77 -6.68
C TYR A 94 -13.23 11.77 -6.09
#